data_AF-A0A955XXE5-F1
#
_entry.id   AF-A0A955XXE5-F1
#
_cell.length_a   1.000
_cell.length_b   1.000
_cell.length_c   1.000
_cell.angle_alpha   90.00
_cell.angle_beta   90.00
_cell.angle_gamma   90.00
#
_symmetry.space_group_name_H-M   'P 1'
#
loop_
_entity.id
_entity.type
_entity.pdbx_description
1 polymer ?
#
loop_
_entity_poly.entity_id
_entity_poly.type
_entity_poly.pdbx_seq_one_letter_code
_entity_poly.pdbx_strand_id
1 'polypeptide(L)'
;AHRLLEQTDTVTSAALSKRLESCERAFASAITDPSEDRLGLRTDVNALVLATSQILMATSKGRGFLSSHPASRLCRQALFFLVWSAPEPVRESTISRLLALV
;
A
#
# COMPACT_ATOMS: atom_id res chain seq x y z
N ALA A 1 1.49 -1.78 -12.00
CA ALA A 1 1.17 -0.59 -11.19
C ALA A 1 1.83 0.66 -11.77
N HIS A 2 3.13 0.65 -12.05
CA HIS A 2 3.90 1.79 -12.58
C HIS A 2 3.22 2.56 -13.74
N ARG A 3 2.84 1.90 -14.84
CA ARG A 3 2.13 2.51 -15.98
C ARG A 3 0.76 3.14 -15.66
N LEU A 4 0.13 2.77 -14.54
CA LEU A 4 -1.15 3.36 -14.10
C LEU A 4 -0.92 4.55 -13.16
N LEU A 5 0.22 4.58 -12.47
CA LEU A 5 0.64 5.70 -11.63
C LEU A 5 1.16 6.87 -12.45
N GLU A 6 1.53 6.66 -13.72
CA GLU A 6 1.81 7.71 -14.69
C GLU A 6 0.56 8.56 -15.04
N GLN A 7 -0.64 8.07 -14.73
CA GLN A 7 -1.90 8.80 -14.90
C GLN A 7 -2.28 9.66 -13.68
N THR A 8 -1.47 9.60 -12.61
CA THR A 8 -1.61 10.41 -11.39
C THR A 8 -0.74 11.66 -11.50
N ASP A 9 -1.13 12.74 -10.83
CA ASP A 9 -0.31 13.95 -10.75
C ASP A 9 1.11 13.65 -10.23
N THR A 10 2.09 14.37 -10.77
CA THR A 10 3.54 14.14 -10.53
C THR A 10 3.90 14.10 -9.05
N VAL A 11 3.23 14.93 -8.24
CA VAL A 11 3.46 15.01 -6.79
C VAL A 11 3.07 13.71 -6.08
N THR A 12 1.90 13.15 -6.42
CA THR A 12 1.41 11.89 -5.82
C THR A 12 2.29 10.72 -6.23
N SER A 13 2.67 10.65 -7.51
CA SER A 13 3.57 9.62 -8.02
C SER A 13 4.94 9.67 -7.31
N ALA A 14 5.54 10.86 -7.20
CA ALA A 14 6.83 11.03 -6.51
C ALA A 14 6.77 10.65 -5.02
N ALA A 15 5.68 11.00 -4.33
CA ALA A 15 5.50 10.64 -2.91
C ALA A 15 5.38 9.12 -2.71
N LEU A 16 4.67 8.43 -3.61
CA LEU A 16 4.55 6.97 -3.56
C LEU A 16 5.87 6.28 -3.87
N SER A 17 6.61 6.73 -4.89
CA SER A 17 7.93 6.18 -5.21
C SER A 17 8.90 6.33 -4.05
N LYS A 18 8.96 7.50 -3.41
CA LYS A 18 9.81 7.72 -2.23
C LYS A 18 9.48 6.76 -1.09
N ARG A 19 8.18 6.50 -0.85
CA ARG A 19 7.75 5.54 0.19
C ARG A 19 8.10 4.11 -0.19
N LEU A 20 7.97 3.74 -1.46
CA LEU A 20 8.36 2.43 -1.96
C LEU A 20 9.86 2.19 -1.77
N GLU A 21 10.70 3.14 -2.20
CA GLU A 21 12.16 3.08 -2.01
C GLU A 21 12.55 2.96 -0.52
N SER A 22 11.79 3.59 0.37
CA SER A 22 11.98 3.45 1.82
C SER A 22 11.67 2.03 2.30
N CYS A 23 10.58 1.44 1.83
CA CYS A 23 10.19 0.07 2.18
C CYS A 23 11.17 -0.95 1.59
N GLU A 24 11.64 -0.75 0.36
CA GLU A 24 12.63 -1.63 -0.29
C GLU A 24 13.96 -1.64 0.46
N ARG A 25 14.44 -0.48 0.92
CA ARG A 25 15.64 -0.38 1.75
C ARG A 25 15.46 -1.09 3.09
N ALA A 26 14.34 -0.88 3.77
CA ALA A 26 14.04 -1.55 5.04
C ALA A 26 13.90 -3.07 4.85
N PHE A 27 13.31 -3.53 3.74
CA PHE A 27 13.21 -4.94 3.41
C PHE A 27 14.59 -5.57 3.17
N ALA A 28 15.46 -4.90 2.41
CA ALA A 28 16.83 -5.36 2.20
C ALA A 28 17.59 -5.48 3.53
N SER A 29 17.43 -4.52 4.45
CA SER A 29 18.01 -4.57 5.79
C SER A 29 17.49 -5.76 6.60
N ALA A 30 16.16 -5.97 6.63
CA ALA A 30 15.50 -7.01 7.42
C ALA A 30 15.78 -8.46 6.95
N ILE A 31 16.28 -8.63 5.71
CA ILE A 31 16.80 -9.91 5.22
C ILE A 31 18.13 -10.24 5.92
N THR A 32 19.00 -9.24 6.10
CA THR A 32 20.35 -9.44 6.63
C THR A 32 20.42 -9.33 8.15
N ASP A 33 19.55 -8.55 8.77
CA ASP A 33 19.54 -8.30 10.21
C ASP A 33 18.27 -8.85 10.88
N PRO A 34 18.39 -9.87 11.75
CA PRO A 34 17.26 -10.41 12.49
C PRO A 34 16.62 -9.48 13.52
N SER A 35 17.32 -8.43 13.96
CA SER A 35 16.85 -7.46 14.95
C SER A 35 15.91 -6.40 14.39
N GLU A 36 15.80 -6.32 13.06
CA GLU A 36 14.92 -5.37 12.37
C GLU A 36 13.44 -5.58 12.69
N ASP A 37 12.70 -4.47 12.75
CA ASP A 37 11.27 -4.47 13.03
C ASP A 37 10.46 -4.93 11.82
N ARG A 38 10.35 -6.24 11.67
CA ARG A 38 9.57 -6.89 10.61
C ARG A 38 8.07 -6.59 10.70
N LEU A 39 7.54 -6.33 11.90
CA LEU A 39 6.11 -6.03 12.07
C LEU A 39 5.81 -4.59 11.66
N GLY A 40 6.67 -3.64 12.02
CA GLY A 40 6.65 -2.27 11.53
C GLY A 40 6.76 -2.21 10.01
N LEU A 41 7.74 -2.91 9.42
CA LEU A 41 7.90 -2.97 7.97
C LEU A 41 6.62 -3.51 7.27
N ARG A 42 6.02 -4.59 7.79
CA ARG A 42 4.77 -5.12 7.24
C ARG A 42 3.63 -4.11 7.33
N THR A 43 3.53 -3.41 8.46
CA THR A 43 2.53 -2.36 8.67
C THR A 43 2.67 -1.24 7.63
N ASP A 44 3.90 -0.79 7.39
CA ASP A 44 4.17 0.28 6.43
C ASP A 44 3.92 -0.14 4.99
N VAL A 45 4.31 -1.37 4.62
CA VAL A 45 4.04 -1.94 3.29
C VAL A 45 2.54 -2.11 3.06
N ASN A 46 1.80 -2.63 4.04
CA ASN A 46 0.33 -2.75 3.95
C ASN A 46 -0.32 -1.38 3.74
N ALA A 47 0.10 -0.38 4.52
CA ALA A 47 -0.39 1.00 4.38
C ALA A 47 -0.05 1.59 3.01
N LEU A 48 1.14 1.31 2.46
CA LEU A 48 1.54 1.77 1.13
C LEU A 48 0.69 1.13 0.03
N VAL A 49 0.46 -0.19 0.07
CA VAL A 49 -0.34 -0.92 -0.92
C VAL A 49 -1.80 -0.46 -0.90
N LEU A 50 -2.38 -0.30 0.29
CA LEU A 50 -3.74 0.22 0.46
C LEU A 50 -3.87 1.63 -0.13
N ALA A 51 -3.00 2.56 0.30
CA ALA A 51 -3.02 3.94 -0.19
C ALA A 51 -2.83 4.00 -1.72
N THR A 52 -1.89 3.22 -2.27
CA THR A 52 -1.65 3.17 -3.72
C THR A 52 -2.89 2.68 -4.47
N SER A 53 -3.58 1.66 -3.95
CA SER A 53 -4.80 1.13 -4.57
C SER A 53 -5.97 2.12 -4.51
N GLN A 54 -6.10 2.87 -3.41
CA GLN A 54 -7.13 3.91 -3.24
C GLN A 54 -6.88 5.10 -4.16
N ILE A 55 -5.62 5.55 -4.27
CA ILE A 55 -5.20 6.60 -5.21
C ILE A 55 -5.55 6.16 -6.64
N LEU A 56 -5.21 4.93 -7.01
CA LEU A 56 -5.50 4.40 -8.34
C LEU A 56 -7.01 4.34 -8.61
N MET A 57 -7.83 3.93 -7.63
CA MET A 57 -9.29 3.97 -7.76
C MET A 57 -9.81 5.40 -7.94
N ALA A 58 -9.31 6.34 -7.13
CA ALA A 58 -9.71 7.74 -7.18
C ALA A 58 -9.39 8.38 -8.54
N THR A 59 -8.19 8.14 -9.09
CA THR A 59 -7.80 8.68 -10.40
C THR A 59 -8.49 7.99 -11.57
N SER A 60 -8.82 6.71 -11.42
CA SER A 60 -9.63 5.97 -12.40
C SER A 60 -11.11 6.38 -12.42
N LYS A 61 -11.58 7.12 -11.41
CA LYS A 61 -12.98 7.51 -11.23
C LYS A 61 -13.90 6.27 -11.31
N GLY A 62 -15.13 6.42 -11.81
CA GLY A 62 -16.08 5.32 -11.98
C GLY A 62 -15.56 4.16 -12.83
N ARG A 63 -14.61 4.40 -13.75
CA ARG A 63 -13.99 3.31 -14.55
C ARG A 63 -13.19 2.35 -13.67
N GLY A 64 -12.69 2.81 -12.54
CA GLY A 64 -11.98 1.98 -11.57
C GLY A 64 -12.82 0.82 -11.02
N PHE A 65 -14.15 0.92 -11.04
CA PHE A 65 -15.05 -0.15 -10.60
C PHE A 65 -15.31 -1.21 -11.67
N LEU A 66 -15.04 -0.93 -12.95
CA LEU A 66 -15.21 -1.91 -14.02
C LEU A 66 -14.28 -3.11 -13.80
N SER A 67 -14.81 -4.32 -13.95
CA SER A 67 -14.04 -5.56 -13.79
C SER A 67 -12.84 -5.65 -14.74
N SER A 68 -12.96 -5.05 -15.92
CA SER A 68 -11.89 -4.95 -16.92
C SER A 68 -10.80 -3.95 -16.57
N HIS A 69 -11.06 -3.02 -15.63
CA HIS A 69 -10.08 -2.01 -15.24
C HIS A 69 -9.10 -2.57 -14.20
N PRO A 70 -7.77 -2.39 -14.37
CA PRO A 70 -6.78 -2.90 -13.41
C PRO A 70 -6.97 -2.41 -11.97
N ALA A 71 -7.46 -1.18 -11.79
CA ALA A 71 -7.74 -0.60 -10.47
C ALA A 71 -8.68 -1.46 -9.63
N SER A 72 -9.73 -2.01 -10.25
CA SER A 72 -10.70 -2.90 -9.61
C SER A 72 -10.02 -4.13 -8.99
N ARG A 73 -9.17 -4.79 -9.78
CA ARG A 73 -8.42 -5.98 -9.34
C ARG A 73 -7.43 -5.63 -8.24
N LEU A 74 -6.65 -4.55 -8.42
CA LEU A 74 -5.61 -4.15 -7.48
C LEU A 74 -6.18 -3.71 -6.13
N CYS A 75 -7.33 -3.01 -6.12
CA CYS A 75 -8.02 -2.64 -4.89
C CYS A 75 -8.46 -3.88 -4.09
N ARG A 76 -9.09 -4.87 -4.74
CA ARG A 76 -9.45 -6.13 -4.07
C ARG A 76 -8.24 -6.90 -3.54
N GLN A 77 -7.15 -6.94 -4.30
CA GLN A 77 -5.91 -7.58 -3.86
C GLN A 77 -5.27 -6.84 -2.68
N ALA A 78 -5.36 -5.50 -2.62
CA ALA A 78 -4.86 -4.72 -1.49
C ALA A 78 -5.64 -5.03 -0.20
N LEU A 79 -6.97 -5.18 -0.28
CA LEU A 79 -7.80 -5.51 0.87
C LEU A 79 -7.50 -6.89 1.47
N PHE A 80 -6.91 -7.81 0.70
CA PHE A 80 -6.45 -9.11 1.21
C PHE A 80 -5.50 -8.95 2.40
N PHE A 81 -4.63 -7.93 2.37
CA PHE A 81 -3.64 -7.68 3.43
C PHE A 81 -4.23 -7.14 4.74
N LEU A 82 -5.54 -6.84 4.78
CA LEU A 82 -6.24 -6.48 6.01
C LEU A 82 -6.63 -7.71 6.85
N VAL A 83 -6.71 -8.88 6.22
CA VAL A 83 -7.27 -10.09 6.83
C VAL A 83 -6.27 -11.23 6.79
N TRP A 84 -5.57 -11.37 5.66
CA TRP A 84 -4.55 -12.37 5.47
C TRP A 84 -3.16 -11.74 5.57
N SER A 85 -2.18 -12.48 6.07
CA SER A 85 -0.82 -11.95 6.28
C SER A 85 -0.74 -10.73 7.23
N ALA A 86 -1.76 -10.49 8.07
CA ALA A 86 -1.75 -9.45 9.10
C ALA A 86 -1.91 -10.10 10.49
N PRO A 87 -0.81 -10.43 11.20
CA PRO A 87 -0.92 -10.84 12.60
C PRO A 87 -1.53 -9.70 13.43
N GLU A 88 -2.10 -10.05 14.59
CA GLU A 88 -2.86 -9.11 15.43
C GLU A 88 -2.21 -7.73 15.60
N PRO A 89 -0.89 -7.60 15.90
CA PRO A 89 -0.26 -6.28 16.04
C PRO A 89 -0.29 -5.43 14.75
N VAL A 90 -0.14 -6.07 13.58
CA VAL A 90 -0.18 -5.39 12.28
C VAL A 90 -1.61 -4.96 11.94
N ARG A 91 -2.60 -5.78 12.29
CA ARG A 91 -4.02 -5.49 12.10
C ARG A 91 -4.45 -4.29 12.95
N GLU A 92 -4.10 -4.29 14.23
CA GLU A 92 -4.40 -3.19 15.16
C GLU A 92 -3.70 -1.88 14.76
N SER A 93 -2.45 -1.96 14.29
CA SER A 93 -1.76 -0.77 13.76
C SER A 93 -2.44 -0.23 12.49
N THR A 94 -2.92 -1.11 11.61
CA THR A 94 -3.68 -0.71 10.42
C THR A 94 -4.98 -0.02 10.79
N ILE A 95 -5.75 -0.57 11.73
CA ILE A 95 -6.99 0.03 12.24
C ILE A 95 -6.70 1.41 12.85
N SER A 96 -5.67 1.51 13.68
CA SER A 96 -5.26 2.76 14.32
C SER A 96 -4.93 3.85 13.29
N ARG A 97 -4.23 3.48 12.21
CA ARG A 97 -3.91 4.41 11.11
C ARG A 97 -5.16 4.86 10.35
N LEU A 98 -6.14 3.99 10.16
CA LEU A 98 -7.39 4.34 9.49
C LEU A 98 -8.26 5.27 10.37
N LEU A 99 -8.30 5.03 11.68
CA LEU A 99 -9.01 5.89 12.63
C LEU A 99 -8.39 7.28 12.72
N ALA A 100 -7.07 7.42 12.54
CA ALA A 100 -6.40 8.73 12.52
C ALA A 100 -6.77 9.63 11.32
N LEU A 101 -7.56 9.12 10.36
CA LEU A 101 -8.02 9.87 9.18
C LEU A 101 -9.48 10.36 9.31
N VAL A 102 -10.18 10.01 10.39
CA VAL A 102 -11.60 10.32 10.64
C VAL A 102 -11.73 11.26 11.83
#